data_AF-A0A2G9PVF7-F1
#
_entry.id   AF-A0A2G9PVF7-F1
#
_cell.length_a   1.000
_cell.length_b   1.000
_cell.length_c   1.000
_cell.angle_alpha   90.00
_cell.angle_beta   90.00
_cell.angle_gamma   90.00
#
_symmetry.space_group_name_H-M   'P 1'
#
loop_
_entity.id
_entity.type
_entity.pdbx_description
1 polymer ?
#
loop_
_entity_poly.entity_id
_entity_poly.type
_entity_poly.pdbx_seq_one_letter_code
_entity_poly.pdbx_strand_id
1 'polypeptide(L)' 'KAAIAIFAVQLFLNAIWTPLFFGLNMPWIAFAEIVVLWIAILVTIINFYPISHAAAYLLVPYVLWVTFASILNATIAILN' A
#
# COMPACT_ATOMS: atom_id res chain seq x y z
N LYS A 1 -8.27 -15.71 10.87
CA LYS A 1 -8.98 -15.75 9.57
C LYS A 1 -9.12 -14.35 8.96
N ALA A 2 -9.69 -13.37 9.69
CA ALA A 2 -9.80 -11.98 9.20
C ALA A 2 -8.45 -11.33 8.83
N ALA A 3 -7.39 -11.54 9.62
CA ALA A 3 -6.05 -11.01 9.33
C ALA A 3 -5.49 -11.44 7.97
N ILE A 4 -5.71 -12.69 7.56
CA ILE A 4 -5.28 -13.20 6.24
C ILE A 4 -6.09 -12.56 5.11
N ALA A 5 -7.39 -12.33 5.32
CA ALA A 5 -8.23 -11.65 4.33
C ALA A 5 -7.77 -10.19 4.13
N ILE A 6 -7.46 -9.47 5.22
CA ILE A 6 -6.91 -8.11 5.17
C ILE A 6 -5.55 -8.10 4.44
N PHE A 7 -4.69 -9.09 4.72
CA PHE A 7 -3.43 -9.25 4.02
C PHE A 7 -3.61 -9.55 2.50
N ALA A 8 -4.62 -10.33 2.14
CA ALA A 8 -4.93 -10.59 0.73
C ALA A 8 -5.45 -9.33 0.02
N VAL A 9 -6.25 -8.51 0.71
CA VAL A 9 -6.73 -7.22 0.18
C VAL A 9 -5.57 -6.25 -0.06
N GLN A 10 -4.65 -6.09 0.90
CA GLN A 10 -3.49 -5.22 0.68
C GLN A 10 -2.61 -5.72 -0.49
N LEU A 11 -2.46 -7.05 -0.63
CA LEU A 11 -1.66 -7.62 -1.71
C LEU A 11 -2.31 -7.38 -3.08
N PHE A 12 -3.64 -7.50 -3.15
CA PHE A 12 -4.40 -7.22 -4.36
C PHE A 12 -4.30 -5.74 -4.78
N LEU A 13 -4.45 -4.83 -3.82
CA LEU A 13 -4.24 -3.39 -4.02
C LEU A 13 -2.81 -3.14 -4.55
N ASN A 14 -1.80 -3.71 -3.89
CA ASN A 14 -0.42 -3.59 -4.32
C ASN A 14 -0.18 -4.06 -5.77
N ALA A 15 -0.85 -5.14 -6.19
CA ALA A 15 -0.77 -5.64 -7.55
C ALA A 15 -1.48 -4.76 -8.60
N ILE A 16 -2.52 -4.01 -8.20
CA ILE A 16 -3.24 -3.08 -9.06
C ILE A 16 -2.47 -1.78 -9.28
N TRP A 17 -1.69 -1.34 -8.29
CA TRP A 17 -0.95 -0.08 -8.37
C TRP A 17 -0.05 0.01 -9.62
N THR A 18 0.75 -1.03 -9.88
CA THR A 18 1.69 -1.08 -11.00
C THR A 18 1.02 -0.90 -12.38
N PRO A 19 -0.02 -1.67 -12.75
CA PRO A 19 -0.71 -1.47 -14.02
C PRO A 19 -1.44 -0.12 -14.11
N LEU A 20 -1.96 0.45 -13.01
CA LEU A 20 -2.55 1.80 -13.04
C LEU A 20 -1.50 2.87 -13.36
N PHE A 21 -0.33 2.79 -12.72
CA PHE A 21 0.72 3.78 -12.85
C PHE A 21 1.49 3.66 -14.17
N PHE A 22 2.02 2.46 -14.47
CA PHE A 22 2.89 2.24 -15.64
C PHE A 22 2.14 1.76 -16.88
N GLY A 23 1.05 1.01 -16.72
CA GLY A 23 0.29 0.44 -17.84
C GLY A 23 -0.67 1.46 -18.45
N LEU A 24 -1.55 2.01 -17.61
CA LEU A 24 -2.59 2.95 -18.03
C LEU A 24 -2.13 4.41 -17.99
N ASN A 25 -0.95 4.71 -17.42
CA ASN A 25 -0.41 6.07 -17.27
C ASN A 25 -1.43 7.02 -16.64
N MET A 26 -2.15 6.57 -15.61
CA MET A 26 -3.15 7.35 -14.88
C MET A 26 -2.62 7.72 -13.49
N PRO A 27 -1.69 8.69 -13.39
CA PRO A 27 -0.97 8.96 -12.14
C PRO A 27 -1.91 9.38 -11.01
N TRP A 28 -2.95 10.17 -11.27
CA TRP A 28 -3.95 10.55 -10.26
C TRP A 28 -4.76 9.37 -9.71
N ILE A 29 -5.13 8.41 -10.56
CA ILE A 29 -5.85 7.20 -10.12
C ILE A 29 -4.90 6.28 -9.35
N ALA A 30 -3.67 6.13 -9.84
CA ALA A 30 -2.63 5.38 -9.13
C ALA A 30 -2.29 6.01 -7.76
N PHE A 31 -2.38 7.34 -7.63
CA PHE A 31 -2.22 8.03 -6.34
C PHE A 31 -3.38 7.74 -5.40
N ALA A 32 -4.63 7.80 -5.87
CA ALA A 32 -5.77 7.43 -5.04
C ALA A 32 -5.67 5.97 -4.56
N GLU A 33 -5.25 5.07 -5.44
CA GLU A 33 -5.05 3.65 -5.12
C GLU A 33 -3.91 3.45 -4.10
N ILE A 34 -2.75 4.10 -4.26
CA ILE A 34 -1.63 3.92 -3.32
C ILE A 34 -1.96 4.44 -1.91
N VAL A 35 -2.81 5.46 -1.80
CA VAL A 35 -3.30 5.94 -0.50
C VAL A 35 -4.21 4.89 0.15
N VAL A 36 -5.09 4.23 -0.61
CA VAL A 36 -5.92 3.13 -0.11
C VAL A 36 -5.06 1.94 0.30
N LEU A 37 -4.05 1.59 -0.49
CA LEU A 37 -3.05 0.57 -0.14
C LEU A 37 -2.35 0.91 1.18
N TRP A 38 -1.88 2.16 1.34
CA TRP A 38 -1.20 2.60 2.56
C TRP A 38 -2.05 2.40 3.81
N ILE A 39 -3.34 2.77 3.74
CA ILE A 39 -4.30 2.52 4.83
C ILE A 39 -4.48 1.02 5.07
N ALA A 40 -4.60 0.21 4.02
CA ALA A 40 -4.75 -1.24 4.15
C ALA A 40 -3.53 -1.89 4.84
N ILE A 41 -2.32 -1.40 4.58
CA ILE A 41 -1.10 -1.89 5.24
C ILE A 41 -1.11 -1.50 6.73
N LEU A 42 -1.49 -0.27 7.08
CA LEU A 42 -1.65 0.11 8.49
C LEU A 42 -2.67 -0.76 9.23
N VAL A 43 -3.83 -1.00 8.61
CA VAL A 43 -4.86 -1.89 9.18
C VAL A 43 -4.28 -3.29 9.36
N THR A 44 -3.47 -3.77 8.42
CA THR A 44 -2.77 -5.06 8.53
C THR A 44 -1.83 -5.07 9.74
N ILE A 45 -0.99 -4.03 9.93
CA ILE A 45 -0.08 -3.92 11.07
C ILE A 45 -0.83 -3.97 12.39
N ILE A 46 -1.87 -3.15 12.55
CA ILE A 46 -2.65 -3.06 13.79
C ILE A 46 -3.32 -4.40 14.13
N ASN A 47 -3.84 -5.11 13.12
CA ASN A 47 -4.48 -6.42 13.32
C ASN A 47 -3.47 -7.56 13.56
N PHE A 48 -2.25 -7.46 13.01
CA PHE A 48 -1.20 -8.46 13.23
C PHE A 48 -0.45 -8.25 14.55
N TYR A 49 -0.41 -7.02 15.09
CA TYR A 49 0.26 -6.69 16.35
C TYR A 49 -0.14 -7.61 17.53
N PRO A 50 -1.44 -7.83 17.84
CA PRO A 50 -1.82 -8.72 18.94
C PRO A 50 -1.61 -10.22 18.64
N ILE A 51 -1.36 -10.60 17.38
CA ILE A 51 -1.18 -12.00 16.97
C ILE A 51 0.31 -12.37 16.98
N SER A 52 1.15 -11.54 16.36
CA SER A 52 2.59 -11.73 16.27
C SER A 52 3.29 -10.40 16.06
N HIS A 53 3.98 -9.93 17.11
CA HIS A 53 4.78 -8.71 17.08
C HIS A 53 5.84 -8.75 15.98
N ALA A 54 6.47 -9.91 15.75
CA ALA A 54 7.45 -10.08 14.67
C ALA A 54 6.84 -9.81 13.29
N ALA A 55 5.63 -10.31 13.04
CA ALA A 55 4.94 -10.08 11.77
C ALA A 55 4.55 -8.60 11.57
N ALA A 56 4.12 -7.92 12.65
CA ALA A 56 3.84 -6.49 12.59
C ALA A 56 5.11 -5.66 12.31
N TYR A 57 6.25 -6.00 12.93
CA TYR A 57 7.52 -5.30 12.69
C TYR A 57 8.05 -5.49 11.26
N LEU A 58 7.82 -6.65 10.64
CA LEU A 58 8.21 -6.88 9.23
C LEU A 58 7.44 -5.98 8.25
N LEU A 59 6.26 -5.49 8.62
CA LEU A 59 5.46 -4.59 7.80
C LEU A 59 5.80 -3.11 7.99
N VAL A 60 6.55 -2.75 9.03
CA VAL A 60 7.04 -1.37 9.27
C VAL A 60 7.91 -0.86 8.11
N PRO A 61 8.97 -1.56 7.65
CA PRO A 61 9.76 -1.11 6.51
C PRO A 61 8.92 -1.03 5.23
N TYR A 62 7.87 -1.85 5.12
CA TYR A 62 6.96 -1.81 3.98
C TYR A 62 6.10 -0.54 3.96
N VAL A 63 5.52 -0.11 5.09
CA VAL A 63 4.80 1.17 5.17
C VAL A 63 5.71 2.35 4.86
N LEU A 64 6.95 2.34 5.34
CA LEU A 64 7.93 3.39 5.02
C LEU A 64 8.18 3.49 3.52
N TRP A 65 8.36 2.34 2.85
CA TRP A 65 8.50 2.29 1.41
C TRP A 65 7.28 2.83 0.67
N VAL A 66 6.07 2.40 1.05
CA VAL A 66 4.83 2.84 0.40
C VAL A 66 4.57 4.33 0.64
N THR A 67 5.02 4.87 1.78
CA THR A 67 5.00 6.33 2.04
C THR A 67 5.88 7.06 1.03
N PHE A 68 7.12 6.61 0.83
CA PHE A 68 8.00 7.18 -0.20
C PHE A 68 7.38 7.07 -1.60
N ALA A 69 6.86 5.89 -1.95
CA ALA A 69 6.20 5.66 -3.24
C ALA A 69 4.97 6.57 -3.45
N SER A 70 4.20 6.87 -2.40
CA SER A 70 3.07 7.81 -2.49
C SER A 70 3.51 9.23 -2.79
N ILE A 71 4.60 9.69 -2.19
CA ILE A 71 5.19 11.01 -2.46
C ILE A 71 5.73 11.06 -3.89
N LEU A 72 6.42 10.01 -4.33
CA LEU A 72 6.92 9.90 -5.69
C LEU A 72 5.77 9.93 -6.72
N ASN A 73 4.70 9.17 -6.48
CA ASN A 73 3.52 9.15 -7.34
C ASN A 73 2.86 10.53 -7.41
N ALA A 74 2.61 11.17 -6.26
CA ALA A 74 2.05 12.53 -6.21
C ALA A 74 2.92 13.54 -6.97
N THR A 75 4.24 13.46 -6.80
CA THR A 75 5.18 14.34 -7.49
C THR A 75 5.10 14.16 -8.99
N ILE A 76 5.03 12.91 -9.47
CA ILE A 76 4.88 12.60 -10.90
C ILE A 76 3.52 13.07 -11.43
N ALA A 77 2.45 12.93 -10.64
CA ALA A 77 1.10 13.38 -11.01
C ALA A 77 0.97 14.91 -11.12
N ILE A 78 1.76 15.65 -10.33
CA ILE A 78 1.76 17.12 -10.34
C ILE A 78 2.66 17.68 -11.45
N LEU A 79 3.79 17.02 -11.74
CA LEU A 79 4.81 17.52 -12.67
C LEU A 79 4.59 17.08 -14.14
N ASN A 80 3.61 16.23 -14.42
CA ASN A 80 3.20 15.83 -15.78
C ASN A 80 1.76 16.29 -16.06
#